data_AF-A0A644VLE4-F1
#
_entry.id   AF-A0A644VLE4-F1
#
_cell.length_a   1.000
_cell.length_b   1.000
_cell.length_c   1.000
_cell.angle_alpha   90.00
_cell.angle_beta   90.00
_cell.angle_gamma   90.00
#
_symmetry.space_group_name_H-M   'P 1'
#
loop_
_entity.id
_entity.type
_entity.pdbx_description
1 polymer ?
#
loop_
_entity_poly.entity_id
_entity_poly.type
_entity_poly.pdbx_seq_one_letter_code
_entity_poly.pdbx_strand_id
1 'polypeptide(L)'
;MKRRVLLLSGVAWATGIAATAAEPGNSPIGLILIGASWCPFCKAAAQTLFAAAPPAQLPILVASHDAKPIPPFEEFVDARGHPIAAKYLKLPTLVFVHIPTQKVIAEIEGFKNPRSYLVQVKSVLQQAQEAGYA
;
A
#
# COMPACT_ATOMS: atom_id res chain seq x y z
N MET A 1 59.54 36.53 11.52
CA MET A 1 58.63 36.77 10.36
C MET A 1 58.04 35.44 9.89
N LYS A 2 56.73 35.45 9.59
CA LYS A 2 55.92 34.45 8.87
C LYS A 2 55.37 33.24 9.64
N ARG A 3 54.20 33.50 10.24
CA ARG A 3 53.09 32.61 10.59
C ARG A 3 52.71 31.68 9.44
N ARG A 4 52.39 30.42 9.72
CA ARG A 4 51.39 29.64 8.97
C ARG A 4 50.56 28.79 9.94
N VAL A 5 49.33 29.26 10.11
CA VAL A 5 48.20 28.61 10.76
C VAL A 5 47.72 27.49 9.84
N LEU A 6 47.53 26.28 10.34
CA LEU A 6 46.73 25.26 9.68
C LEU A 6 45.60 24.84 10.62
N LEU A 7 44.39 25.10 10.12
CA LEU A 7 43.10 25.03 10.77
C LEU A 7 42.70 23.59 11.06
N LEU A 8 42.14 23.41 12.25
CA LEU A 8 41.41 22.22 12.68
C LEU A 8 40.24 21.94 11.72
N SER A 9 40.23 20.76 11.11
CA SER A 9 39.03 20.21 10.47
C SER A 9 38.33 19.30 11.47
N GLY A 10 37.25 19.81 12.06
CA GLY A 10 36.34 19.03 12.89
C GLY A 10 35.54 18.04 12.05
N VAL A 11 35.58 16.77 12.43
CA VAL A 11 34.67 15.75 11.92
C VAL A 11 33.35 15.91 12.68
N ALA A 12 32.38 16.58 12.06
CA ALA A 12 31.01 16.55 12.54
C ALA A 12 30.43 15.17 12.22
N TRP A 13 30.31 14.31 13.24
CA TRP A 13 29.45 13.14 13.17
C TRP A 13 28.01 13.61 13.01
N ALA A 14 27.52 13.58 11.78
CA ALA A 14 26.10 13.68 11.50
C ALA A 14 25.43 12.43 12.08
N THR A 15 24.86 12.58 13.28
CA THR A 15 23.84 11.66 13.79
C THR A 15 22.67 11.73 12.82
N GLY A 16 22.63 10.79 11.88
CA GLY A 16 21.47 10.52 11.05
C GLY A 16 20.34 10.07 11.97
N ILE A 17 19.55 11.03 12.44
CA ILE A 17 18.18 10.77 12.87
C ILE A 17 17.49 10.32 11.59
N ALA A 18 17.38 9.00 11.41
CA ALA A 18 16.42 8.45 10.47
C ALA A 18 15.06 8.94 10.96
N ALA A 19 14.56 10.00 10.33
CA ALA A 19 13.18 10.40 10.46
C ALA A 19 12.37 9.17 10.05
N THR A 20 11.81 8.47 11.03
CA THR A 20 10.67 7.61 10.81
C THR A 20 9.59 8.52 10.28
N ALA A 21 9.45 8.58 8.95
CA ALA A 21 8.26 9.10 8.33
C ALA A 21 7.11 8.24 8.86
N ALA A 22 6.41 8.73 9.88
CA ALA A 22 5.08 8.28 10.20
C ALA A 22 4.22 8.78 9.03
N GLU A 23 4.11 7.92 8.02
CA GLU A 23 3.37 8.17 6.77
C GLU A 23 1.86 8.05 7.01
N PRO A 24 1.03 8.70 6.18
CA PRO A 24 -0.34 9.02 6.53
C PRO A 24 -1.24 7.78 6.56
N GLY A 25 -2.03 7.64 7.62
CA GLY A 25 -3.05 6.61 7.78
C GLY A 25 -2.84 5.77 9.03
N ASN A 26 -3.38 6.21 10.17
CA ASN A 26 -3.28 5.50 11.45
C ASN A 26 -4.18 4.25 11.51
N SER A 27 -4.61 3.70 10.36
CA SER A 27 -5.35 2.46 10.31
C SER A 27 -4.35 1.29 10.34
N PRO A 28 -4.45 0.36 11.30
CA PRO A 28 -3.60 -0.84 11.30
C PRO A 28 -3.97 -1.82 10.16
N ILE A 29 -4.96 -1.49 9.32
CA ILE A 29 -5.37 -2.28 8.16
C ILE A 29 -4.89 -1.58 6.89
N GLY A 30 -4.12 -2.30 6.08
CA GLY A 30 -3.76 -1.93 4.72
C GLY A 30 -4.45 -2.78 3.67
N LEU A 31 -4.55 -2.23 2.46
CA LEU A 31 -5.13 -2.90 1.31
C LEU A 31 -4.07 -3.21 0.27
N ILE A 32 -4.11 -4.41 -0.31
CA ILE A 32 -3.30 -4.77 -1.48
C ILE A 32 -4.23 -5.04 -2.65
N LEU A 33 -4.22 -4.18 -3.66
CA LEU A 33 -4.90 -4.44 -4.93
C LEU A 33 -3.98 -5.27 -5.83
N ILE A 34 -4.35 -6.51 -6.07
CA ILE A 34 -3.62 -7.43 -6.95
C ILE A 34 -4.30 -7.44 -8.32
N GLY A 35 -3.54 -7.10 -9.36
CA GLY A 35 -4.08 -6.91 -10.70
C GLY A 35 -3.03 -6.98 -11.79
N ALA A 36 -3.44 -6.59 -13.00
CA ALA A 36 -2.55 -6.41 -14.14
C ALA A 36 -2.96 -5.17 -14.93
N SER A 37 -2.01 -4.51 -15.60
CA SER A 37 -2.25 -3.26 -16.33
C SER A 37 -3.16 -3.41 -17.55
N TRP A 38 -3.28 -4.63 -18.11
CA TRP A 38 -4.16 -4.91 -19.24
C TRP A 38 -5.61 -5.23 -18.81
N CYS A 39 -5.84 -5.54 -17.53
CA CYS A 39 -7.12 -6.04 -17.03
C CYS A 39 -8.12 -4.87 -16.81
N PRO A 40 -9.24 -4.81 -17.55
CA PRO A 40 -10.18 -3.68 -17.46
C PRO A 40 -10.86 -3.60 -16.08
N PHE A 41 -11.18 -4.74 -15.49
CA PHE A 41 -11.77 -4.81 -14.14
C PHE A 41 -10.79 -4.32 -13.06
N CYS A 42 -9.49 -4.56 -13.26
CA CYS A 42 -8.44 -4.11 -12.36
C CYS A 42 -8.29 -2.59 -12.39
N LYS A 43 -8.39 -1.97 -13.58
CA LYS A 43 -8.45 -0.50 -13.72
C LYS A 43 -9.69 0.09 -13.06
N ALA A 44 -10.84 -0.54 -13.23
CA ALA A 44 -12.08 -0.06 -12.61
C ALA A 44 -12.04 -0.17 -11.08
N ALA A 45 -11.48 -1.26 -10.54
CA ALA A 45 -11.22 -1.41 -9.12
C ALA A 45 -10.22 -0.37 -8.59
N ALA A 46 -9.11 -0.15 -9.32
CA ALA A 46 -8.11 0.86 -9.00
C ALA A 46 -8.71 2.27 -8.94
N GLN A 47 -9.48 2.67 -9.96
CA GLN A 47 -10.17 3.96 -9.98
C GLN A 47 -11.15 4.11 -8.81
N THR A 48 -11.91 3.05 -8.51
CA THR A 48 -12.87 3.05 -7.40
C THR A 48 -12.16 3.25 -6.06
N LEU A 49 -11.04 2.55 -5.84
CA LEU A 49 -10.24 2.67 -4.62
C LEU A 49 -9.54 4.02 -4.52
N PHE A 50 -8.95 4.51 -5.61
CA PHE A 50 -8.27 5.81 -5.64
C PHE A 50 -9.20 6.96 -5.25
N ALA A 51 -10.47 6.91 -5.66
CA ALA A 51 -11.47 7.90 -5.29
C ALA A 51 -11.94 7.79 -3.83
N ALA A 52 -11.93 6.59 -3.25
CA ALA A 52 -12.54 6.31 -1.95
C ALA A 52 -11.55 6.22 -0.77
N ALA A 53 -10.29 5.89 -1.03
CA ALA A 53 -9.29 5.61 0.00
C ALA A 53 -8.73 6.86 0.70
N PRO A 54 -8.45 7.99 0.02
CA PRO A 54 -7.95 9.20 0.69
C PRO A 54 -8.82 9.71 1.83
N PRO A 55 -10.16 9.87 1.69
CA PRO A 55 -11.00 10.32 2.80
C PRO A 55 -11.09 9.29 3.94
N ALA A 56 -10.84 8.01 3.66
CA ALA A 56 -10.83 6.94 4.65
C ALA A 56 -9.44 6.68 5.26
N GLN A 57 -8.40 7.40 4.81
CA GLN A 57 -7.01 7.21 5.21
C GLN A 57 -6.54 5.75 5.15
N LEU A 58 -7.02 5.00 4.14
CA LEU A 58 -6.67 3.60 3.95
C LEU A 58 -5.38 3.50 3.12
N PRO A 59 -4.29 2.93 3.67
CA PRO A 59 -3.09 2.71 2.89
C PRO A 59 -3.34 1.62 1.84
N ILE A 60 -2.96 1.90 0.59
CA ILE A 60 -3.14 1.00 -0.54
C ILE A 60 -1.79 0.73 -1.20
N LEU A 61 -1.48 -0.55 -1.36
CA LEU A 61 -0.39 -1.05 -2.20
C LEU A 61 -1.00 -1.68 -3.46
N VAL A 62 -0.45 -1.36 -4.64
CA VAL A 62 -0.79 -2.06 -5.88
C VAL A 62 0.26 -3.11 -6.19
N ALA A 63 -0.17 -4.37 -6.31
CA ALA A 63 0.68 -5.48 -6.73
C ALA A 63 0.31 -5.89 -8.17
N SER A 64 1.24 -5.68 -9.09
CA SER A 64 1.03 -5.88 -10.53
C SER A 64 1.67 -7.17 -11.02
N HIS A 65 0.89 -8.03 -11.68
CA HIS A 65 1.37 -9.30 -12.27
C HIS A 65 2.19 -9.12 -13.55
N ASP A 66 1.95 -8.05 -14.29
CA ASP A 66 2.65 -7.75 -15.53
C ASP A 66 3.75 -6.68 -15.35
N ALA A 67 4.12 -6.40 -14.09
CA ALA A 67 5.15 -5.44 -13.71
C ALA A 67 4.96 -4.06 -14.36
N LYS A 68 3.70 -3.63 -14.48
CA LYS A 68 3.29 -2.34 -15.03
C LYS A 68 2.30 -1.64 -14.11
N PRO A 69 2.24 -0.30 -14.10
CA PRO A 69 1.30 0.44 -13.27
C PRO A 69 -0.16 0.12 -13.68
N ILE A 70 -1.06 0.22 -12.70
CA ILE A 70 -2.50 0.08 -12.91
C ILE A 70 -3.13 1.45 -12.64
N PRO A 71 -3.42 2.26 -13.69
CA PRO A 71 -3.92 3.61 -13.51
C PRO A 71 -5.19 3.65 -12.64
N PRO A 72 -5.34 4.65 -11.76
CA PRO A 72 -4.49 5.84 -11.60
C PRO A 72 -3.28 5.66 -10.67
N PHE A 73 -3.02 4.47 -10.13
CA PHE A 73 -1.83 4.24 -9.30
C PHE A 73 -0.58 4.10 -10.18
N GLU A 74 0.39 4.99 -9.96
CA GLU A 74 1.70 4.96 -10.63
C GLU A 74 2.70 4.06 -9.90
N GLU A 75 2.63 4.04 -8.57
CA GLU A 75 3.44 3.18 -7.72
C GLU A 75 2.86 1.78 -7.65
N PHE A 76 3.72 0.78 -7.83
CA PHE A 76 3.36 -0.63 -7.72
C PHE A 76 4.56 -1.48 -7.34
N VAL A 77 4.28 -2.68 -6.87
CA VAL A 77 5.26 -3.76 -6.68
C VAL A 77 4.97 -4.92 -7.63
N ASP A 78 5.99 -5.71 -7.95
CA ASP A 78 5.81 -6.93 -8.74
C ASP A 78 5.08 -7.99 -7.88
N ALA A 79 3.87 -8.38 -8.31
CA ALA A 79 3.06 -9.36 -7.58
C ALA A 79 3.73 -10.73 -7.50
N ARG A 80 4.53 -11.11 -8.50
CA ARG A 80 5.09 -12.47 -8.64
C ARG A 80 6.16 -12.78 -7.60
N GLY A 81 6.84 -11.75 -7.10
CA GLY A 81 7.83 -11.85 -6.02
C GLY A 81 7.31 -11.46 -4.63
N HIS A 82 6.06 -11.00 -4.53
CA HIS A 82 5.53 -10.46 -3.29
C HIS A 82 5.04 -11.56 -2.35
N PRO A 83 5.44 -11.58 -1.06
CA PRO A 83 5.16 -12.69 -0.13
C PRO A 83 3.66 -12.94 0.11
N ILE A 84 2.82 -11.91 -0.04
CA ILE A 84 1.36 -12.03 0.08
C ILE A 84 0.70 -12.19 -1.30
N ALA A 85 1.20 -11.51 -2.34
CA ALA A 85 0.43 -11.35 -3.58
C ALA A 85 0.69 -12.47 -4.60
N ALA A 86 1.83 -13.16 -4.51
CA ALA A 86 2.25 -14.15 -5.50
C ALA A 86 1.28 -15.34 -5.64
N LYS A 87 0.52 -15.66 -4.59
CA LYS A 87 -0.46 -16.76 -4.59
C LYS A 87 -1.78 -16.43 -5.31
N TYR A 88 -2.05 -15.16 -5.60
CA TYR A 88 -3.34 -14.73 -6.15
C TYR A 88 -3.29 -14.65 -7.68
N LEU A 89 -3.86 -15.65 -8.34
CA LEU A 89 -3.88 -15.76 -9.81
C LEU A 89 -5.16 -15.19 -10.45
N LYS A 90 -6.24 -15.07 -9.68
CA LYS A 90 -7.49 -14.44 -10.14
C LYS A 90 -7.38 -12.93 -9.98
N LEU A 91 -7.82 -12.18 -10.98
CA LEU A 91 -7.69 -10.71 -11.01
C LEU A 91 -9.05 -10.03 -11.31
N PRO A 92 -9.30 -8.85 -10.72
CA PRO A 92 -8.58 -8.28 -9.58
C PRO A 92 -8.88 -9.05 -8.28
N THR A 93 -7.95 -9.05 -7.34
CA THR A 93 -8.22 -9.45 -5.95
C THR A 93 -7.75 -8.34 -5.02
N LEU A 94 -8.60 -7.94 -4.08
CA LEU A 94 -8.24 -7.01 -3.02
C LEU A 94 -8.02 -7.78 -1.72
N VAL A 95 -6.85 -7.62 -1.13
CA VAL A 95 -6.48 -8.29 0.12
C VAL A 95 -6.40 -7.27 1.24
N PHE A 96 -6.98 -7.60 2.39
CA PHE A 96 -6.94 -6.79 3.61
C PHE A 96 -5.88 -7.37 4.53
N VAL A 97 -4.92 -6.54 4.93
CA VAL A 97 -3.75 -6.97 5.70
C VAL A 97 -3.68 -6.16 6.98
N HIS A 98 -3.54 -6.85 8.12
CA HIS A 98 -3.16 -6.19 9.36
C HIS A 98 -1.67 -5.85 9.29
N ILE A 99 -1.34 -4.57 9.16
CA ILE A 99 0.03 -4.09 8.93
C ILE A 99 1.00 -4.56 10.03
N PRO A 100 0.69 -4.43 11.34
CA PRO A 100 1.62 -4.81 12.40
C PRO A 100 1.99 -6.29 12.40
N THR A 101 1.07 -7.18 12.04
CA THR A 101 1.30 -8.63 12.06
C THR A 101 1.51 -9.24 10.67
N GLN A 102 1.41 -8.42 9.61
CA GLN A 102 1.42 -8.84 8.20
C GLN A 102 0.41 -9.96 7.87
N LYS A 103 -0.64 -10.09 8.69
CA LYS A 103 -1.64 -11.15 8.54
C LYS A 103 -2.72 -10.72 7.56
N VAL A 104 -3.04 -11.59 6.60
CA VAL A 104 -4.23 -11.44 5.76
C VAL A 104 -5.47 -11.68 6.60
N ILE A 105 -6.36 -10.69 6.67
CA ILE A 105 -7.62 -10.73 7.42
C ILE A 105 -8.75 -11.24 6.52
N ALA A 106 -8.82 -10.73 5.29
CA ALA A 106 -9.90 -10.98 4.35
C ALA A 106 -9.46 -10.70 2.91
N GLU A 107 -10.29 -11.12 1.96
CA GLU A 107 -10.09 -10.89 0.53
C GLU A 107 -11.42 -10.68 -0.19
N ILE A 108 -11.39 -9.89 -1.27
CA ILE A 108 -12.49 -9.70 -2.20
C ILE A 108 -11.98 -10.08 -3.58
N GLU A 109 -12.54 -11.14 -4.16
CA GLU A 109 -12.24 -11.56 -5.53
C GLU A 109 -13.17 -10.85 -6.54
N GLY A 110 -12.58 -10.37 -7.62
CA GLY A 110 -13.28 -9.78 -8.75
C GLY A 110 -13.79 -8.36 -8.51
N PHE A 111 -14.43 -7.82 -9.55
CA PHE A 111 -15.03 -6.49 -9.52
C PHE A 111 -16.31 -6.49 -10.36
N LYS A 112 -17.46 -6.23 -9.72
CA LYS A 112 -18.76 -6.17 -10.40
C LYS A 112 -19.12 -4.75 -10.84
N ASN A 113 -19.14 -3.82 -9.88
CA ASN A 113 -19.37 -2.40 -10.09
C ASN A 113 -18.87 -1.60 -8.87
N PRO A 114 -18.61 -0.29 -9.00
CA PRO A 114 -18.04 0.51 -7.91
C PRO A 114 -18.86 0.48 -6.62
N ARG A 115 -20.19 0.56 -6.71
CA ARG A 115 -21.09 0.61 -5.55
C ARG A 115 -21.02 -0.69 -4.74
N SER A 116 -21.20 -1.83 -5.39
CA SER A 116 -21.15 -3.14 -4.75
C SER A 116 -19.76 -3.46 -4.22
N TYR A 117 -18.71 -2.98 -4.89
CA TYR A 117 -17.33 -3.17 -4.46
C TYR A 117 -17.04 -2.38 -3.17
N LEU A 118 -17.40 -1.09 -3.13
CA LEU A 118 -17.22 -0.25 -1.92
C LEU A 118 -18.07 -0.71 -0.74
N VAL A 119 -19.28 -1.26 -0.98
CA VAL A 119 -20.10 -1.89 0.07
C VAL A 119 -19.36 -3.08 0.70
N GLN A 120 -18.75 -3.94 -0.12
CA GLN A 120 -17.96 -5.06 0.38
C GLN A 120 -16.73 -4.58 1.15
N VAL A 121 -15.98 -3.61 0.62
CA VAL A 121 -14.81 -3.01 1.30
C VAL A 121 -15.21 -2.47 2.67
N LYS A 122 -16.28 -1.67 2.74
CA LYS A 122 -16.78 -1.11 4.00
C LYS A 122 -17.17 -2.22 4.98
N SER A 123 -17.88 -3.25 4.52
CA SER A 123 -18.30 -4.37 5.36
C SER A 123 -17.10 -5.13 5.94
N VAL A 124 -16.05 -5.37 5.15
CA VAL A 124 -14.83 -6.04 5.62
C VAL A 124 -14.11 -5.19 6.66
N LEU A 125 -13.98 -3.88 6.44
CA LEU A 125 -13.35 -2.97 7.41
C LEU A 125 -14.11 -2.93 8.74
N GLN A 126 -15.44 -2.92 8.70
CA GLN A 126 -16.28 -2.99 9.90
C GLN A 126 -16.08 -4.32 10.66
N GLN A 127 -16.10 -5.45 9.95
CA GLN A 127 -15.83 -6.76 10.55
C GLN A 127 -14.42 -6.86 11.16
N ALA A 128 -13.42 -6.28 10.49
CA ALA A 128 -12.05 -6.25 10.99
C ALA A 128 -11.93 -5.42 12.28
N GLN A 129 -12.63 -4.28 12.35
CA GLN A 129 -12.72 -3.48 13.57
C GLN A 129 -13.41 -4.24 14.71
N GLU A 130 -14.54 -4.92 14.43
CA GLU A 130 -15.25 -5.76 15.40
C GLU A 130 -14.39 -6.93 15.91
N ALA A 131 -13.50 -7.45 15.07
CA ALA A 131 -12.55 -8.50 15.41
C ALA A 131 -11.28 -7.99 16.14
N GLY A 132 -11.17 -6.68 16.40
CA GLY A 132 -10.05 -6.09 17.16
C GLY A 132 -8.81 -5.77 16.32
N TYR A 133 -8.93 -5.64 15.00
CA TYR A 133 -7.87 -5.16 14.12
C TYR A 133 -7.94 -3.65 13.86
N ALA A 134 -8.45 -2.86 14.82
CA ALA A 134 -8.59 -1.39 14.71
C ALA A 134 -7.62 -0.64 15.61
#